data_AF-W2CTT5-F1
#
_entry.id   AF-W2CTT5-F1
#
_cell.length_a   1.000
_cell.length_b   1.000
_cell.length_c   1.000
_cell.angle_alpha   90.00
_cell.angle_beta   90.00
_cell.angle_gamma   90.00
#
_symmetry.space_group_name_H-M   'P 1'
#
loop_
_entity.id
_entity.type
_entity.pdbx_description
1 polymer ?
#
loop_
_entity_poly.entity_id
_entity_poly.type
_entity_poly.pdbx_seq_one_letter_code
_entity_poly.pdbx_strand_id
1 'polypeptide(L)'
;IAYQHIYAKQGNMTKGVDGKTVDGFSVSHIEQLIDTLKNETYQPNPSQRVYIPKKNGKKRPLGIPSFMDKLLQEVVRMILEAIYEGRFEYTSHGFRPQRSPQTALSSIQRSFNGTKWFIEGDIKGFFDHINHEILIAILSERISDERFLRLIRKFLNAGYMEDQVFHKSYSGTPQGGIISPILANIYLDKFDKYIKAYIKHFNKGKRRKENPIVKRLGQRKAKLVAELRNTVDETTRQLLLAKIRGIVKERLNYPAADEMDDSIKRLKYIRYADDFLIGVIGSKQDCIQIKEDIKQFMADKLKLELSDEKTLITHARKHAKFLGYDVFTAKSNDARRDNNGHLTRSLDHKIVLYVTTETMRKKLLEYDAVKIVKQNGKEVWKPKGRSYMRCLDDLEIISQYNAEIMGFYNYYSIANNSPVIDSFYHIMEYSMYKTYAAKYTTSKKKIIAKYKKNGVFSIPYTNKKGYEVKREFYDKGFKRKENYRTAI
;
A
#
# COMPACT_ATOMS: atom_id res chain seq x y z
N ILE A 1 3.46 -26.60 -13.99
CA ILE A 1 2.99 -25.50 -13.12
C ILE A 1 3.94 -24.29 -13.20
N ALA A 2 5.19 -24.36 -12.70
CA ALA A 2 6.13 -23.24 -12.75
C ALA A 2 6.31 -22.63 -14.15
N TYR A 3 6.47 -23.47 -15.19
CA TYR A 3 6.54 -23.01 -16.58
C TYR A 3 5.30 -22.20 -17.02
N GLN A 4 4.09 -22.62 -16.65
CA GLN A 4 2.85 -21.92 -17.01
C GLN A 4 2.75 -20.55 -16.32
N HIS A 5 3.18 -20.44 -15.06
CA HIS A 5 3.21 -19.16 -14.34
C HIS A 5 4.21 -18.15 -14.94
N ILE A 6 5.30 -18.65 -15.51
CA ILE A 6 6.32 -17.83 -16.17
C ILE A 6 5.87 -17.45 -17.59
N TYR A 7 5.36 -18.42 -18.35
CA TYR A 7 4.90 -18.22 -19.73
C TYR A 7 3.80 -17.14 -19.84
N ALA A 8 2.91 -17.05 -18.86
CA ALA A 8 1.79 -16.11 -18.87
C ALA A 8 2.18 -14.62 -18.65
N LYS A 9 3.43 -14.30 -18.25
CA LYS A 9 3.83 -12.91 -17.92
C LYS A 9 4.55 -12.24 -19.10
N GLN A 10 4.00 -11.12 -19.59
CA GLN A 10 4.56 -10.32 -20.70
C GLN A 10 6.04 -9.91 -20.50
N GLY A 11 6.49 -9.73 -19.25
CA GLY A 11 7.88 -9.38 -18.92
C GLY A 11 8.90 -10.51 -19.08
N ASN A 12 8.50 -11.71 -19.50
CA ASN A 12 9.40 -12.85 -19.70
C ASN A 12 9.86 -13.05 -21.15
N MET A 13 9.40 -12.21 -22.09
CA MET A 13 9.95 -12.13 -23.44
C MET A 13 11.28 -11.37 -23.52
N THR A 14 11.71 -10.72 -22.44
CA THR A 14 12.99 -10.00 -22.38
C THR A 14 14.14 -11.00 -22.19
N LYS A 15 15.08 -10.98 -23.14
CA LYS A 15 16.28 -11.83 -23.14
C LYS A 15 17.11 -11.59 -21.88
N GLY A 16 17.53 -12.67 -21.21
CA GLY A 16 18.59 -12.61 -20.20
C GLY A 16 19.98 -12.61 -20.84
N VAL A 17 21.02 -12.80 -20.04
CA VAL A 17 22.43 -12.86 -20.52
C VAL A 17 22.62 -13.87 -21.66
N ASP A 18 21.91 -15.00 -21.60
CA ASP A 18 22.04 -16.10 -22.56
C ASP A 18 21.38 -15.81 -23.93
N GLY A 19 20.69 -14.68 -24.10
CA GLY A 19 20.05 -14.30 -25.36
C GLY A 19 18.86 -15.16 -25.81
N LYS A 20 18.59 -16.27 -25.11
CA LYS A 20 17.48 -17.20 -25.36
C LYS A 20 16.15 -16.65 -24.86
N THR A 21 15.12 -16.74 -25.69
CA THR A 21 13.72 -16.44 -25.36
C THR A 21 12.97 -17.71 -24.93
N VAL A 22 11.69 -17.57 -24.59
CA VAL A 22 10.80 -18.68 -24.22
C VAL A 22 10.57 -19.65 -25.41
N ASP A 23 10.69 -19.13 -26.64
CA ASP A 23 10.48 -19.87 -27.88
C ASP A 23 11.70 -20.78 -28.16
N GLY A 24 11.52 -22.09 -27.97
CA GLY A 24 12.58 -23.12 -28.09
C GLY A 24 12.77 -23.99 -26.86
N PHE A 25 11.96 -23.82 -25.81
CA PHE A 25 11.99 -24.67 -24.63
C PHE A 25 11.44 -26.08 -24.95
N SER A 26 12.24 -27.11 -24.67
CA SER A 26 11.90 -28.52 -24.91
C SER A 26 12.01 -29.34 -23.62
N VAL A 27 11.34 -30.49 -23.59
CA VAL A 27 11.39 -31.44 -22.46
C VAL A 27 12.83 -31.88 -22.16
N SER A 28 13.66 -32.05 -23.19
CA SER A 28 15.08 -32.42 -23.04
C SER A 28 15.90 -31.40 -22.22
N HIS A 29 15.59 -30.10 -22.30
CA HIS A 29 16.25 -29.10 -21.46
C HIS A 29 15.86 -29.22 -19.98
N ILE A 30 14.66 -29.72 -19.68
CA ILE A 30 14.19 -29.98 -18.31
C ILE A 30 14.92 -31.18 -17.74
N GLU A 31 15.06 -32.25 -18.51
CA GLU A 31 15.77 -33.47 -18.10
C GLU A 31 17.24 -33.16 -17.78
N GLN A 32 17.92 -32.39 -18.64
CA GLN A 32 19.28 -31.93 -18.39
C GLN A 32 19.37 -31.06 -17.12
N LEU A 33 18.38 -30.19 -16.88
CA LEU A 33 18.33 -29.40 -15.63
C LEU A 33 18.16 -30.30 -14.41
N ILE A 34 17.29 -31.30 -14.49
CA ILE A 34 17.08 -32.27 -13.40
C ILE A 34 18.37 -33.02 -13.09
N ASP A 35 19.09 -33.49 -14.11
CA ASP A 35 20.32 -34.24 -13.91
C ASP A 35 21.45 -33.38 -13.34
N THR A 36 21.59 -32.14 -13.80
CA THR A 36 22.56 -31.18 -13.22
C THR A 36 22.23 -30.79 -11.79
N LEU A 37 20.94 -30.77 -11.42
CA LEU A 37 20.51 -30.55 -10.03
C LEU A 37 20.78 -31.78 -9.16
N LYS A 38 20.52 -33.00 -9.66
CA LYS A 38 20.83 -34.26 -8.94
C LYS A 38 22.32 -34.40 -8.65
N ASN A 39 23.16 -34.02 -9.61
CA ASN A 39 24.62 -34.12 -9.51
C ASN A 39 25.27 -32.91 -8.82
N GLU A 40 24.47 -31.95 -8.31
CA GLU A 40 24.94 -30.71 -7.65
C GLU A 40 25.88 -29.82 -8.52
N THR A 41 25.98 -30.07 -9.83
CA THR A 41 26.85 -29.34 -10.77
C THR A 41 26.24 -28.05 -11.29
N TYR A 42 24.91 -27.87 -11.11
CA TYR A 42 24.23 -26.66 -11.56
C TYR A 42 24.82 -25.39 -10.92
N GLN A 43 25.18 -24.42 -11.76
CA GLN A 43 25.65 -23.10 -11.38
C GLN A 43 24.77 -22.05 -12.06
N PRO A 44 24.14 -21.14 -11.31
CA PRO A 44 23.29 -20.09 -11.89
C PRO A 44 24.13 -19.08 -12.67
N ASN A 45 23.53 -18.53 -13.72
CA ASN A 45 24.17 -17.53 -14.56
C ASN A 45 24.10 -16.15 -13.87
N PRO A 46 25.11 -15.28 -14.10
CA PRO A 46 25.06 -13.92 -13.59
C PRO A 46 23.85 -13.17 -14.14
N SER A 47 23.20 -12.37 -13.30
CA SER A 47 22.04 -11.59 -13.74
C SER A 47 22.47 -10.38 -14.57
N GLN A 48 21.76 -10.07 -15.66
CA GLN A 48 22.03 -8.87 -16.45
C GLN A 48 21.52 -7.63 -15.71
N ARG A 49 22.40 -6.65 -15.46
CA ARG A 49 22.01 -5.42 -14.76
C ARG A 49 21.41 -4.41 -15.74
N VAL A 50 20.17 -4.04 -15.50
CA VAL A 50 19.42 -3.04 -16.26
C VAL A 50 18.94 -1.95 -15.32
N TYR A 51 19.12 -0.68 -15.72
CA TYR A 51 18.71 0.44 -14.90
C TYR A 51 17.31 0.94 -15.24
N ILE A 52 16.42 0.93 -14.26
CA ILE A 52 15.09 1.55 -14.36
C ILE A 52 15.15 2.93 -13.68
N PRO A 53 14.74 4.02 -14.34
CA PRO A 53 14.70 5.33 -13.72
C PRO A 53 13.70 5.36 -12.56
N LYS A 54 14.12 5.77 -11.36
CA LYS A 54 13.20 6.08 -10.26
C LYS A 54 12.63 7.48 -10.47
N LYS A 55 11.47 7.73 -9.85
CA LYS A 55 10.80 9.04 -9.85
C LYS A 55 11.65 10.17 -9.22
N ASN A 56 12.65 9.82 -8.41
CA ASN A 56 13.55 10.77 -7.74
C ASN A 56 14.84 11.02 -8.54
N GLY A 57 14.91 10.65 -9.82
CA GLY A 57 16.10 10.80 -10.67
C GLY A 57 17.20 9.76 -10.45
N LYS A 58 17.24 9.08 -9.29
CA LYS A 58 18.13 7.94 -9.04
C LYS A 58 17.74 6.74 -9.92
N LYS A 59 18.70 5.94 -10.36
CA LYS A 59 18.43 4.69 -11.11
C LYS A 59 18.24 3.51 -10.13
N ARG A 60 17.32 2.59 -10.42
CA ARG A 60 17.16 1.30 -9.72
C ARG A 60 17.85 0.21 -10.55
N PRO A 61 18.87 -0.47 -10.02
CA PRO A 61 19.43 -1.63 -10.71
C PRO A 61 18.43 -2.79 -10.64
N LEU A 62 18.15 -3.41 -11.78
CA LEU A 62 17.38 -4.64 -11.89
C LEU A 62 18.29 -5.72 -12.46
N GLY A 63 18.42 -6.85 -11.77
CA GLY A 63 19.04 -8.05 -12.30
C GLY A 63 18.00 -8.88 -13.05
N ILE A 64 18.18 -9.06 -14.35
CA ILE A 64 17.36 -9.97 -15.17
C ILE A 64 18.10 -11.31 -15.23
N PRO A 65 17.63 -12.36 -14.53
CA PRO A 65 18.23 -13.69 -14.60
C PRO A 65 17.90 -14.40 -15.91
N SER A 66 18.63 -15.49 -16.21
CA SER A 66 18.33 -16.39 -17.34
C SER A 66 16.94 -17.04 -17.19
N PHE A 67 16.35 -17.49 -18.30
CA PHE A 67 15.06 -18.18 -18.28
C PHE A 67 15.10 -19.48 -17.45
N MET A 68 16.17 -20.26 -17.57
CA MET A 68 16.34 -21.49 -16.77
C MET A 68 16.39 -21.17 -15.28
N ASP A 69 17.13 -20.13 -14.91
CA ASP A 69 17.25 -19.66 -13.55
C ASP A 69 15.91 -19.14 -13.03
N LYS A 70 15.12 -18.43 -13.86
CA LYS A 70 13.74 -18.02 -13.51
C LYS A 70 12.85 -19.23 -13.23
N LEU A 71 12.93 -20.26 -14.06
CA LEU A 71 12.14 -21.48 -13.89
C LEU A 71 12.48 -22.19 -12.58
N LEU A 72 13.76 -22.37 -12.29
CA LEU A 72 14.21 -22.98 -11.04
C LEU A 72 13.87 -22.10 -9.82
N GLN A 73 14.04 -20.78 -9.93
CA GLN A 73 13.65 -19.83 -8.88
C GLN A 73 12.14 -19.87 -8.58
N GLU A 74 11.29 -20.04 -9.59
CA GLU A 74 9.84 -20.19 -9.38
C GLU A 74 9.51 -21.48 -8.61
N VAL A 75 10.20 -22.59 -8.89
CA VAL A 75 10.05 -23.84 -8.12
C VAL A 75 10.49 -23.64 -6.68
N VAL A 76 11.66 -23.04 -6.47
CA VAL A 76 12.17 -22.70 -5.12
C VAL A 76 11.19 -21.79 -4.37
N ARG A 77 10.61 -20.78 -5.05
CA ARG A 77 9.59 -19.90 -4.47
C ARG A 77 8.38 -20.69 -3.99
N MET A 78 7.84 -21.59 -4.81
CA MET A 78 6.67 -22.41 -4.45
C MET A 78 6.94 -23.26 -3.20
N ILE A 79 8.12 -23.87 -3.11
CA ILE A 79 8.53 -24.67 -1.94
C ILE A 79 8.64 -23.78 -0.69
N LEU A 80 9.33 -22.64 -0.80
CA LEU A 80 9.49 -21.71 0.31
C LEU A 80 8.14 -21.13 0.77
N GLU A 81 7.22 -20.83 -0.15
CA GLU A 81 5.85 -20.37 0.17
C GLU A 81 5.09 -21.41 0.98
N ALA A 82 5.14 -22.68 0.58
CA ALA A 82 4.49 -23.77 1.31
C ALA A 82 5.05 -23.95 2.73
N ILE A 83 6.35 -23.74 2.94
CA ILE A 83 7.01 -23.91 4.24
C ILE A 83 6.74 -22.72 5.18
N TYR A 84 6.79 -21.48 4.67
CA TYR A 84 6.82 -20.27 5.50
C TYR A 84 5.47 -19.53 5.60
N GLU A 85 4.58 -19.63 4.61
CA GLU A 85 3.37 -18.79 4.57
C GLU A 85 2.47 -18.97 5.81
N GLY A 86 2.37 -20.20 6.32
CA GLY A 86 1.60 -20.51 7.53
C GLY A 86 2.22 -19.99 8.84
N ARG A 87 3.45 -19.47 8.83
CA ARG A 87 4.14 -19.00 10.05
C ARG A 87 4.44 -17.50 10.06
N PHE A 88 4.33 -16.82 8.93
CA PHE A 88 4.50 -15.37 8.87
C PHE A 88 3.43 -14.65 9.70
N GLU A 89 3.85 -13.59 10.39
CA GLU A 89 2.95 -12.76 11.18
C GLU A 89 1.87 -12.08 10.31
N TYR A 90 0.66 -11.96 10.85
CA TYR A 90 -0.48 -11.33 10.16
C TYR A 90 -0.28 -9.84 9.86
N THR A 91 0.67 -9.20 10.55
CA THR A 91 1.03 -7.79 10.39
C THR A 91 1.92 -7.54 9.16
N SER A 92 2.48 -8.60 8.56
CA SER A 92 3.28 -8.51 7.34
C SER A 92 2.42 -8.80 6.11
N HIS A 93 2.40 -7.85 5.16
CA HIS A 93 1.56 -7.92 3.96
C HIS A 93 2.34 -7.89 2.64
N GLY A 94 3.61 -7.48 2.64
CA GLY A 94 4.38 -7.31 1.41
C GLY A 94 4.72 -8.66 0.77
N PHE A 95 4.63 -8.76 -0.56
CA PHE A 95 5.04 -9.92 -1.36
C PHE A 95 4.49 -11.28 -0.89
N ARG A 96 3.29 -11.30 -0.31
CA ARG A 96 2.62 -12.53 0.15
C ARG A 96 1.40 -12.85 -0.71
N PRO A 97 1.08 -14.14 -0.92
CA PRO A 97 -0.12 -14.54 -1.62
C PRO A 97 -1.36 -13.98 -0.91
N GLN A 98 -2.35 -13.52 -1.68
CA GLN A 98 -3.61 -12.94 -1.18
C GLN A 98 -3.48 -11.68 -0.30
N ARG A 99 -2.27 -11.11 -0.16
CA ARG A 99 -2.01 -9.86 0.55
C ARG A 99 -1.69 -8.76 -0.45
N SER A 100 -2.35 -7.61 -0.28
CA SER A 100 -2.15 -6.43 -1.14
C SER A 100 -1.86 -5.18 -0.28
N PRO A 101 -1.36 -4.08 -0.87
CA PRO A 101 -1.22 -2.80 -0.17
C PRO A 101 -2.52 -2.39 0.56
N GLN A 102 -3.66 -2.69 -0.05
CA GLN A 102 -4.98 -2.36 0.49
C GLN A 102 -5.33 -3.19 1.72
N THR A 103 -4.85 -4.44 1.81
CA THR A 103 -5.02 -5.25 3.03
C THR A 103 -4.25 -4.65 4.21
N ALA A 104 -3.04 -4.11 3.97
CA ALA A 104 -2.26 -3.42 5.00
C ALA A 104 -2.96 -2.14 5.47
N LEU A 105 -3.41 -1.31 4.52
CA LEU A 105 -4.14 -0.08 4.80
C LEU A 105 -5.48 -0.32 5.52
N SER A 106 -6.21 -1.37 5.13
CA SER A 106 -7.43 -1.79 5.84
C SER A 106 -7.14 -2.23 7.27
N SER A 107 -6.03 -2.96 7.46
CA SER A 107 -5.56 -3.37 8.80
C SER A 107 -5.19 -2.16 9.64
N ILE A 108 -4.55 -1.14 9.06
CA ILE A 108 -4.27 0.15 9.73
C ILE A 108 -5.59 0.81 10.15
N GLN A 109 -6.58 0.94 9.27
CA GLN A 109 -7.85 1.59 9.59
C GLN A 109 -8.62 0.90 10.74
N ARG A 110 -8.56 -0.43 10.81
CA ARG A 110 -9.25 -1.21 11.85
C ARG A 110 -8.45 -1.21 13.16
N SER A 111 -7.15 -1.44 13.04
CA SER A 111 -6.30 -1.71 14.20
C SER A 111 -5.81 -0.42 14.83
N PHE A 112 -5.43 0.63 14.09
CA PHE A 112 -4.68 1.78 14.63
C PHE A 112 -5.55 2.86 15.31
N ASN A 113 -6.82 2.56 15.61
CA ASN A 113 -7.70 3.50 16.31
C ASN A 113 -7.12 3.94 17.66
N GLY A 114 -7.20 5.24 17.94
CA GLY A 114 -6.69 5.87 19.17
C GLY A 114 -5.18 6.15 19.22
N THR A 115 -4.46 5.94 18.10
CA THR A 115 -3.02 6.23 17.98
C THR A 115 -2.72 7.72 18.09
N LYS A 116 -1.68 8.06 18.87
CA LYS A 116 -1.22 9.44 19.10
C LYS A 116 0.02 9.82 18.30
N TRP A 117 0.89 8.86 18.05
CA TRP A 117 2.14 9.04 17.32
C TRP A 117 2.30 7.92 16.31
N PHE A 118 2.79 8.26 15.13
CA PHE A 118 3.25 7.30 14.14
C PHE A 118 4.78 7.35 14.07
N ILE A 119 5.39 6.19 13.93
CA ILE A 119 6.79 6.04 13.57
C ILE A 119 6.78 5.43 12.18
N GLU A 120 7.17 6.23 11.19
CA GLU A 120 7.40 5.79 9.82
C GLU A 120 8.79 5.14 9.78
N GLY A 121 8.90 3.99 9.12
CA GLY A 121 10.16 3.26 9.01
C GLY A 121 10.41 2.75 7.61
N ASP A 122 11.63 2.96 7.13
CA ASP A 122 12.13 2.49 5.83
C ASP A 122 13.57 2.02 6.02
N ILE A 123 13.89 0.89 5.39
CA ILE A 123 15.21 0.27 5.45
C ILE A 123 16.03 0.73 4.24
N LYS A 124 17.23 1.26 4.49
CA LYS A 124 18.08 1.85 3.45
C LYS A 124 18.66 0.74 2.57
N GLY A 125 18.29 0.74 1.29
CA GLY A 125 18.85 -0.19 0.30
C GLY A 125 18.67 -1.64 0.71
N PHE A 126 17.49 -2.00 1.22
CA PHE A 126 17.25 -3.30 1.87
C PHE A 126 17.73 -4.50 1.05
N PHE A 127 17.38 -4.57 -0.24
CA PHE A 127 17.77 -5.68 -1.12
C PHE A 127 19.28 -5.75 -1.39
N ASP A 128 20.03 -4.65 -1.25
CA ASP A 128 21.47 -4.60 -1.54
C ASP A 128 22.32 -5.00 -0.31
N HIS A 129 21.78 -4.83 0.90
CA HIS A 129 22.50 -5.04 2.16
C HIS A 129 22.13 -6.34 2.91
N ILE A 130 21.33 -7.23 2.31
CA ILE A 130 20.99 -8.51 2.94
C ILE A 130 22.25 -9.35 3.14
N ASN A 131 22.56 -9.69 4.40
CA ASN A 131 23.70 -10.54 4.72
C ASN A 131 23.38 -12.02 4.41
N HIS A 132 24.18 -12.64 3.54
CA HIS A 132 23.95 -14.02 3.10
C HIS A 132 24.10 -15.04 4.23
N GLU A 133 25.09 -14.88 5.10
CA GLU A 133 25.32 -15.82 6.22
C GLU A 133 24.14 -15.84 7.19
N ILE A 134 23.62 -14.65 7.53
CA ILE A 134 22.45 -14.53 8.41
C ILE A 134 21.21 -15.12 7.72
N LEU A 135 21.01 -14.84 6.43
CA LEU A 135 19.87 -15.39 5.68
C LEU A 135 19.90 -16.91 5.63
N ILE A 136 21.05 -17.51 5.33
CA ILE A 136 21.21 -18.97 5.30
C ILE A 136 21.02 -19.56 6.69
N ALA A 137 21.55 -18.92 7.74
CA ALA A 137 21.32 -19.35 9.12
C ALA A 137 19.83 -19.35 9.51
N ILE A 138 19.07 -18.33 9.09
CA ILE A 138 17.61 -18.27 9.32
C ILE A 138 16.88 -19.39 8.55
N LEU A 139 17.33 -19.72 7.34
CA LEU A 139 16.76 -20.80 6.54
C LEU A 139 17.08 -22.18 7.16
N SER A 140 18.31 -22.38 7.66
CA SER A 140 18.75 -23.64 8.25
C SER A 140 18.07 -23.97 9.58
N GLU A 141 17.46 -23.00 10.26
CA GLU A 141 16.62 -23.28 11.45
C GLU A 141 15.42 -24.19 11.14
N ARG A 142 15.03 -24.32 9.86
CA ARG A 142 13.79 -25.01 9.44
C ARG A 142 14.01 -26.00 8.32
N ILE A 143 14.93 -25.70 7.43
CA ILE A 143 15.25 -26.54 6.29
C ILE A 143 16.49 -27.32 6.67
N SER A 144 16.33 -28.62 6.92
CA SER A 144 17.46 -29.53 7.18
C SER A 144 18.19 -29.96 5.91
N ASP A 145 17.60 -29.74 4.72
CA ASP A 145 18.19 -30.12 3.45
C ASP A 145 19.33 -29.17 3.05
N GLU A 146 20.56 -29.63 3.25
CA GLU A 146 21.77 -28.89 2.87
C GLU A 146 21.87 -28.64 1.36
N ARG A 147 21.39 -29.57 0.51
CA ARG A 147 21.48 -29.41 -0.95
C ARG A 147 20.64 -28.22 -1.40
N PHE A 148 19.46 -28.10 -0.82
CA PHE A 148 18.56 -26.97 -1.08
C PHE A 148 19.14 -25.65 -0.59
N LEU A 149 19.74 -25.63 0.62
CA LEU A 149 20.42 -24.43 1.15
C LEU A 149 21.62 -24.02 0.29
N ARG A 150 22.42 -24.99 -0.17
CA ARG A 150 23.54 -24.75 -1.11
C ARG A 150 23.02 -24.16 -2.43
N LEU A 151 21.92 -24.67 -2.97
CA LEU A 151 21.32 -24.12 -4.18
C LEU A 151 20.90 -22.65 -4.01
N ILE A 152 20.24 -22.32 -2.90
CA ILE A 152 19.89 -20.93 -2.58
C ILE A 152 21.16 -20.07 -2.47
N ARG A 153 22.20 -20.57 -1.79
CA ARG A 153 23.49 -19.87 -1.66
C ARG A 153 24.15 -19.63 -3.03
N LYS A 154 24.08 -20.60 -3.95
CA LYS A 154 24.56 -20.43 -5.33
C LYS A 154 23.82 -19.29 -6.03
N PHE A 155 22.50 -19.19 -5.87
CA PHE A 155 21.73 -18.08 -6.45
C PHE A 155 22.09 -16.71 -5.86
N LEU A 156 22.39 -16.63 -4.57
CA LEU A 156 22.85 -15.40 -3.93
C LEU A 156 24.25 -14.98 -4.40
N ASN A 157 25.12 -15.96 -4.65
CA ASN A 157 26.51 -15.76 -5.09
C ASN A 157 26.67 -15.58 -6.61
N ALA A 158 25.60 -15.78 -7.40
CA ALA A 158 25.64 -15.78 -8.86
C ALA A 158 26.20 -14.49 -9.49
N GLY A 159 26.27 -13.39 -8.73
CA GLY A 159 26.79 -12.11 -9.18
C GLY A 159 25.88 -11.42 -10.18
N TYR A 160 26.39 -10.37 -10.80
CA TYR A 160 25.71 -9.66 -11.88
C TYR A 160 26.70 -9.21 -12.96
N MET A 161 26.20 -9.03 -14.17
CA MET A 161 26.95 -8.50 -15.29
C MET A 161 26.47 -7.09 -15.63
N GLU A 162 27.39 -6.13 -15.70
CA GLU A 162 27.16 -4.73 -16.01
C GLU A 162 28.18 -4.29 -17.07
N ASP A 163 27.72 -3.74 -18.20
CA ASP A 163 28.59 -3.33 -19.32
C ASP A 163 29.61 -4.40 -19.75
N GLN A 164 29.18 -5.67 -19.78
CA GLN A 164 30.00 -6.87 -20.07
C GLN A 164 31.10 -7.19 -19.04
N VAL A 165 31.12 -6.50 -17.90
CA VAL A 165 32.02 -6.79 -16.76
C VAL A 165 31.27 -7.59 -15.71
N PHE A 166 31.88 -8.68 -15.23
CA PHE A 166 31.33 -9.50 -14.15
C PHE A 166 31.65 -8.92 -12.78
N HIS A 167 30.63 -8.75 -11.95
CA HIS A 167 30.75 -8.31 -10.56
C HIS A 167 30.22 -9.40 -9.60
N LYS A 168 31.04 -9.74 -8.60
CA LYS A 168 30.64 -10.64 -7.52
C LYS A 168 29.67 -9.95 -6.56
N SER A 169 28.62 -10.66 -6.15
CA SER A 169 27.69 -10.20 -5.11
C SER A 169 28.14 -10.70 -3.75
N TYR A 170 28.73 -9.81 -2.94
CA TYR A 170 29.14 -10.13 -1.56
C TYR A 170 28.02 -9.91 -0.52
N SER A 171 26.99 -9.16 -0.89
CA SER A 171 25.80 -8.90 -0.09
C SER A 171 24.61 -8.61 -0.99
N GLY A 172 23.42 -8.76 -0.44
CA GLY A 172 22.17 -8.46 -1.11
C GLY A 172 21.62 -9.61 -1.95
N THR A 173 20.39 -9.44 -2.40
CA THR A 173 19.70 -10.36 -3.29
C THR A 173 19.47 -9.67 -4.63
N PRO A 174 19.68 -10.34 -5.78
CA PRO A 174 19.46 -9.72 -7.08
C PRO A 174 18.03 -9.17 -7.18
N GLN A 175 17.91 -7.85 -7.36
CA GLN A 175 16.64 -7.17 -7.46
C GLN A 175 16.02 -7.51 -8.81
N GLY A 176 15.04 -8.42 -8.85
CA GLY A 176 14.49 -8.98 -10.10
C GLY A 176 14.46 -10.51 -10.12
N GLY A 177 15.15 -11.17 -9.17
CA GLY A 177 14.96 -12.59 -8.90
C GLY A 177 13.57 -12.88 -8.36
N ILE A 178 12.98 -14.00 -8.79
CA ILE A 178 11.63 -14.43 -8.38
C ILE A 178 11.62 -14.85 -6.89
N ILE A 179 12.75 -15.37 -6.39
CA ILE A 179 12.93 -15.76 -4.98
C ILE A 179 13.27 -14.60 -4.04
N SER A 180 13.79 -13.48 -4.56
CA SER A 180 14.27 -12.37 -3.73
C SER A 180 13.19 -11.82 -2.79
N PRO A 181 11.91 -11.63 -3.21
CA PRO A 181 10.86 -11.14 -2.32
C PRO A 181 10.50 -12.08 -1.16
N ILE A 182 10.54 -13.40 -1.37
CA ILE A 182 10.25 -14.35 -0.28
C ILE A 182 11.42 -14.44 0.69
N LEU A 183 12.66 -14.45 0.19
CA LEU A 183 13.86 -14.42 1.03
C LEU A 183 13.91 -13.16 1.90
N ALA A 184 13.57 -12.02 1.31
CA ALA A 184 13.37 -10.75 2.02
C ALA A 184 12.36 -10.86 3.17
N ASN A 185 11.21 -11.51 2.92
CA ASN A 185 10.19 -11.69 3.95
C ASN A 185 10.63 -12.64 5.05
N ILE A 186 11.32 -13.74 4.73
CA ILE A 186 11.90 -14.68 5.70
C ILE A 186 12.91 -13.98 6.59
N TYR A 187 13.74 -13.12 6.00
CA TYR A 187 14.70 -12.31 6.73
C TYR A 187 14.02 -11.35 7.73
N LEU A 188 13.01 -10.60 7.25
CA LEU A 188 12.28 -9.63 8.06
C LEU A 188 11.27 -10.26 9.02
N ASP A 189 10.95 -11.53 8.90
CA ASP A 189 10.11 -12.25 9.88
C ASP A 189 10.75 -12.28 11.28
N LYS A 190 12.08 -12.29 11.36
CA LYS A 190 12.81 -12.13 12.64
C LYS A 190 12.53 -10.77 13.29
N PHE A 191 12.46 -9.72 12.48
CA PHE A 191 12.08 -8.39 12.93
C PHE A 191 10.60 -8.35 13.36
N ASP A 192 9.69 -8.95 12.58
CA ASP A 192 8.27 -9.00 12.92
C ASP A 192 8.03 -9.71 14.28
N LYS A 193 8.75 -10.82 14.53
CA LYS A 193 8.71 -11.56 15.79
C LYS A 193 9.28 -10.76 16.97
N TYR A 194 10.38 -10.04 16.75
CA TYR A 194 10.94 -9.14 17.75
C TYR A 194 9.93 -8.06 18.13
N ILE A 195 9.30 -7.39 17.15
CA ILE A 195 8.29 -6.37 17.42
C ILE A 195 7.08 -6.97 18.14
N LYS A 196 6.64 -8.19 17.79
CA LYS A 196 5.55 -8.86 18.51
C LYS A 196 5.89 -9.12 19.98
N ALA A 197 7.13 -9.54 20.28
CA ALA A 197 7.58 -9.68 21.66
C ALA A 197 7.61 -8.31 22.37
N TYR A 198 8.18 -7.30 21.70
CA TYR A 198 8.24 -5.92 22.20
C TYR A 198 6.85 -5.36 22.52
N ILE A 199 5.85 -5.59 21.66
CA ILE A 199 4.45 -5.20 21.88
C ILE A 199 3.90 -5.79 23.17
N LYS A 200 4.21 -7.05 23.51
CA LYS A 200 3.73 -7.68 24.74
C LYS A 200 4.28 -6.98 25.99
N HIS A 201 5.55 -6.57 25.96
CA HIS A 201 6.20 -5.87 27.08
C HIS A 201 5.78 -4.40 27.19
N PHE A 202 5.58 -3.74 26.05
CA PHE A 202 5.20 -2.33 25.99
C PHE A 202 3.73 -2.09 26.35
N ASN A 203 2.85 -3.03 26.01
CA ASN A 203 1.41 -2.87 26.24
C ASN A 203 1.07 -2.86 27.73
N LYS A 204 0.57 -1.72 28.23
CA LYS A 204 0.18 -1.52 29.63
C LYS A 204 -1.24 -0.94 29.72
N GLY A 205 -1.94 -1.31 30.78
CA GLY A 205 -3.26 -0.79 31.15
C GLY A 205 -4.45 -1.37 30.36
N LYS A 206 -5.56 -1.62 31.06
CA LYS A 206 -6.77 -2.26 30.49
C LYS A 206 -7.76 -1.24 29.92
N ARG A 207 -8.06 -0.15 30.64
CA ARG A 207 -9.05 0.88 30.28
C ARG A 207 -8.53 2.27 30.64
N ARG A 208 -8.74 3.25 29.73
CA ARG A 208 -8.29 4.63 29.95
C ARG A 208 -9.07 5.21 31.13
N LYS A 209 -8.43 6.06 31.92
CA LYS A 209 -9.12 6.84 32.96
C LYS A 209 -10.19 7.70 32.32
N GLU A 210 -11.35 7.77 32.97
CA GLU A 210 -12.44 8.62 32.53
C GLU A 210 -12.10 10.08 32.78
N ASN A 211 -12.50 10.95 31.85
CA ASN A 211 -12.28 12.38 32.02
C ASN A 211 -13.09 12.90 33.23
N PRO A 212 -12.47 13.54 34.23
CA PRO A 212 -13.15 14.05 35.42
C PRO A 212 -14.31 15.02 35.11
N ILE A 213 -14.21 15.79 34.03
CA ILE A 213 -15.26 16.72 33.60
C ILE A 213 -16.47 15.96 33.06
N VAL A 214 -16.23 14.96 32.20
CA VAL A 214 -17.30 14.13 31.63
C VAL A 214 -18.00 13.31 32.70
N LYS A 215 -17.24 12.81 33.70
CA LYS A 215 -17.79 12.12 34.86
C LYS A 215 -18.74 13.02 35.66
N ARG A 216 -18.34 14.26 35.95
CA ARG A 216 -19.18 15.26 36.64
C ARG A 216 -20.46 15.58 35.85
N LEU A 217 -20.36 15.82 34.55
CA LEU A 217 -21.53 16.06 33.68
C LEU A 217 -22.46 14.83 33.62
N GLY A 218 -21.90 13.61 33.59
CA GLY A 218 -22.64 12.36 33.66
C GLY A 218 -23.43 12.20 34.96
N GLN A 219 -22.79 12.49 36.11
CA GLN A 219 -23.46 12.47 37.42
C GLN A 219 -24.58 13.51 37.50
N ARG A 220 -24.36 14.73 36.99
CA ARG A 220 -25.39 15.78 36.95
C ARG A 220 -26.60 15.37 36.10
N LYS A 221 -26.36 14.74 34.94
CA LYS A 221 -27.42 14.16 34.11
C LYS A 221 -28.19 13.08 34.87
N ALA A 222 -27.51 12.17 35.56
CA ALA A 222 -28.16 11.08 36.29
C ALA A 222 -29.11 11.61 37.40
N LYS A 223 -28.69 12.65 38.13
CA LYS A 223 -29.54 13.33 39.12
C LYS A 223 -30.80 13.93 38.50
N LEU A 224 -30.66 14.70 37.41
CA LEU A 224 -31.80 15.29 36.71
C LEU A 224 -32.75 14.25 36.10
N VAL A 225 -32.23 13.10 35.66
CA VAL A 225 -33.07 11.99 35.18
C VAL A 225 -33.84 11.32 36.32
N ALA A 226 -33.24 11.21 37.51
CA ALA A 226 -33.94 10.73 38.70
C ALA A 226 -35.05 11.71 39.13
N GLU A 227 -34.76 13.01 39.12
CA GLU A 227 -35.77 14.06 39.37
C GLU A 227 -36.92 14.00 38.36
N LEU A 228 -36.61 13.83 37.07
CA LEU A 228 -37.60 13.70 35.99
C LEU A 228 -38.55 12.51 36.18
N ARG A 229 -38.07 11.41 36.78
CA ARG A 229 -38.89 10.21 37.06
C ARG A 229 -39.90 10.45 38.18
N ASN A 230 -39.59 11.36 39.10
CA ASN A 230 -40.40 11.61 40.29
C ASN A 230 -41.37 12.80 40.11
N THR A 231 -41.13 13.69 39.14
CA THR A 231 -42.03 14.81 38.82
C THR A 231 -43.20 14.41 37.91
N VAL A 232 -44.42 14.75 38.33
CA VAL A 232 -45.68 14.54 37.59
C VAL A 232 -46.05 15.76 36.72
N ASP A 233 -45.64 16.96 37.14
CA ASP A 233 -45.93 18.23 36.46
C ASP A 233 -45.28 18.37 35.07
N GLU A 234 -46.06 18.79 34.08
CA GLU A 234 -45.66 18.78 32.67
C GLU A 234 -44.70 19.93 32.29
N THR A 235 -44.84 21.09 32.93
CA THR A 235 -43.99 22.29 32.70
C THR A 235 -42.57 22.11 33.26
N THR A 236 -42.45 21.58 34.47
CA THR A 236 -41.15 21.21 35.09
C THR A 236 -40.50 20.07 34.34
N ARG A 237 -41.28 19.09 33.83
CA ARG A 237 -40.77 18.01 32.98
C ARG A 237 -40.13 18.56 31.69
N GLN A 238 -40.75 19.53 31.02
CA GLN A 238 -40.17 20.18 29.84
C GLN A 238 -38.87 20.94 30.17
N LEU A 239 -38.83 21.66 31.29
CA LEU A 239 -37.66 22.41 31.73
C LEU A 239 -36.48 21.50 32.10
N LEU A 240 -36.77 20.36 32.77
CA LEU A 240 -35.78 19.32 33.06
C LEU A 240 -35.26 18.66 31.78
N LEU A 241 -36.13 18.38 30.80
CA LEU A 241 -35.71 17.85 29.50
C LEU A 241 -34.79 18.83 28.76
N ALA A 242 -35.08 20.14 28.80
CA ALA A 242 -34.21 21.16 28.21
C ALA A 242 -32.84 21.20 28.89
N LYS A 243 -32.78 21.15 30.23
CA LYS A 243 -31.52 21.06 31.00
C LYS A 243 -30.71 19.80 30.65
N ILE A 244 -31.38 18.64 30.53
CA ILE A 244 -30.74 17.39 30.13
C ILE A 244 -30.16 17.50 28.72
N ARG A 245 -30.92 18.07 27.75
CA ARG A 245 -30.41 18.31 26.38
C ARG A 245 -29.19 19.24 26.39
N GLY A 246 -29.20 20.28 27.20
CA GLY A 246 -28.07 21.20 27.39
C GLY A 246 -26.80 20.47 27.87
N ILE A 247 -26.92 19.64 28.91
CA ILE A 247 -25.79 18.84 29.44
C ILE A 247 -25.29 17.83 28.41
N VAL A 248 -26.18 17.19 27.64
CA VAL A 248 -25.78 16.27 26.56
C VAL A 248 -24.98 17.02 25.49
N LYS A 249 -25.39 18.24 25.13
CA LYS A 249 -24.66 19.10 24.19
C LYS A 249 -23.30 19.51 24.75
N GLU A 250 -23.23 19.90 26.02
CA GLU A 250 -21.97 20.27 26.68
C GLU A 250 -21.00 19.08 26.80
N ARG A 251 -21.51 17.89 27.09
CA ARG A 251 -20.71 16.65 27.12
C ARG A 251 -20.07 16.34 25.77
N LEU A 252 -20.66 16.79 24.67
CA LEU A 252 -20.08 16.64 23.32
C LEU A 252 -18.89 17.57 23.04
N ASN A 253 -18.50 18.44 23.97
CA ASN A 253 -17.27 19.24 23.84
C ASN A 253 -16.03 18.60 24.48
N TYR A 254 -16.19 17.67 25.44
CA TYR A 254 -15.08 17.06 26.19
C TYR A 254 -14.87 15.56 25.90
N PRO A 255 -13.66 15.08 25.56
CA PRO A 255 -13.41 13.66 25.28
C PRO A 255 -13.80 12.78 26.46
N ALA A 256 -14.38 11.61 26.17
CA ALA A 256 -14.94 10.70 27.19
C ALA A 256 -13.86 10.10 28.10
N ALA A 257 -12.68 9.85 27.55
CA ALA A 257 -11.50 9.39 28.27
C ALA A 257 -10.45 10.51 28.33
N ASP A 258 -9.57 10.45 29.32
CA ASP A 258 -8.41 11.32 29.38
C ASP A 258 -7.48 11.00 28.18
N GLU A 259 -7.26 12.01 27.35
CA GLU A 259 -6.37 11.91 26.19
C GLU A 259 -4.92 11.84 26.62
N MET A 260 -4.53 12.33 27.80
CA MET A 260 -3.13 12.39 28.28
C MET A 260 -2.80 11.32 29.32
N ASP A 261 -3.63 10.28 29.42
CA ASP A 261 -3.40 9.18 30.35
C ASP A 261 -2.18 8.33 29.96
N ASP A 262 -1.10 8.45 30.73
CA ASP A 262 0.12 7.65 30.59
C ASP A 262 -0.03 6.20 31.10
N SER A 263 -1.14 5.89 31.78
CA SER A 263 -1.39 4.54 32.30
C SER A 263 -1.72 3.51 31.21
N ILE A 264 -2.09 3.98 30.01
CA ILE A 264 -2.27 3.12 28.84
C ILE A 264 -1.20 3.38 27.80
N LYS A 265 -0.37 2.35 27.62
CA LYS A 265 0.59 2.26 26.53
C LYS A 265 0.17 1.15 25.60
N ARG A 266 0.07 1.42 24.30
CA ARG A 266 -0.16 0.39 23.29
C ARG A 266 0.69 0.64 22.06
N LEU A 267 1.28 -0.42 21.55
CA LEU A 267 2.02 -0.40 20.29
C LEU A 267 1.31 -1.27 19.27
N LYS A 268 1.16 -0.73 18.05
CA LYS A 268 0.56 -1.41 16.90
C LYS A 268 1.54 -1.34 15.74
N TYR A 269 1.64 -2.41 14.98
CA TYR A 269 2.68 -2.57 13.97
C TYR A 269 2.10 -3.21 12.72
N ILE A 270 2.43 -2.63 11.56
CA ILE A 270 2.11 -3.17 10.23
C ILE A 270 3.31 -2.94 9.31
N ARG A 271 3.64 -3.95 8.50
CA ARG A 271 4.75 -3.93 7.53
C ARG A 271 4.28 -4.29 6.13
N TYR A 272 4.81 -3.58 5.15
CA TYR A 272 4.69 -3.87 3.74
C TYR A 272 6.09 -3.85 3.10
N ALA A 273 6.67 -5.04 2.89
CA ALA A 273 8.04 -5.20 2.42
C ALA A 273 9.05 -4.52 3.38
N ASP A 274 9.78 -3.52 2.89
CA ASP A 274 10.76 -2.68 3.58
C ASP A 274 10.12 -1.48 4.32
N ASP A 275 8.93 -1.05 3.89
CA ASP A 275 8.17 0.01 4.55
C ASP A 275 7.37 -0.55 5.74
N PHE A 276 7.49 0.08 6.91
CA PHE A 276 6.67 -0.25 8.07
C PHE A 276 6.14 0.99 8.79
N LEU A 277 4.99 0.81 9.45
CA LEU A 277 4.32 1.85 10.22
C LEU A 277 4.03 1.33 11.63
N ILE A 278 4.51 2.05 12.63
CA ILE A 278 4.23 1.76 14.04
C ILE A 278 3.31 2.85 14.59
N GLY A 279 2.17 2.45 15.15
CA GLY A 279 1.25 3.32 15.85
C GLY A 279 1.45 3.20 17.36
N VAL A 280 1.80 4.31 18.01
CA VAL A 280 2.04 4.38 19.45
C VAL A 280 0.92 5.17 20.13
N ILE A 281 0.32 4.55 21.14
CA ILE A 281 -0.50 5.21 22.15
C ILE A 281 0.43 5.40 23.35
N GLY A 282 1.02 6.58 23.50
CA GLY A 282 2.03 6.87 24.51
C GLY A 282 2.61 8.27 24.37
N SER A 283 3.72 8.53 25.05
CA SER A 283 4.44 9.80 25.02
C SER A 283 5.40 9.89 23.82
N LYS A 284 5.91 11.10 23.54
CA LYS A 284 6.95 11.29 22.51
C LYS A 284 8.27 10.61 22.91
N GLN A 285 8.59 10.58 24.20
CA GLN A 285 9.81 9.93 24.72
C GLN A 285 9.77 8.42 24.46
N ASP A 286 8.62 7.79 24.66
CA ASP A 286 8.43 6.36 24.32
C ASP A 286 8.74 6.11 22.84
N CYS A 287 8.33 7.01 21.95
CA CYS A 287 8.57 6.86 20.51
C CYS A 287 10.06 6.96 20.15
N ILE A 288 10.82 7.82 20.84
CA ILE A 288 12.26 7.96 20.65
C ILE A 288 12.97 6.70 21.12
N GLN A 289 12.58 6.17 22.29
CA GLN A 289 13.14 4.92 22.81
C GLN A 289 12.86 3.73 21.88
N ILE A 290 11.60 3.59 21.42
CA ILE A 290 11.22 2.53 20.46
C ILE A 290 12.07 2.63 19.18
N LYS A 291 12.31 3.84 18.68
CA LYS A 291 13.14 4.04 17.49
C LYS A 291 14.58 3.56 17.72
N GLU A 292 15.16 3.88 18.88
CA GLU A 292 16.53 3.48 19.22
C GLU A 292 16.64 1.97 19.42
N ASP A 293 15.71 1.36 20.15
CA ASP A 293 15.66 -0.10 20.37
C ASP A 293 15.56 -0.87 19.04
N ILE A 294 14.78 -0.35 18.09
CA ILE A 294 14.65 -0.93 16.75
C ILE A 294 15.94 -0.74 15.94
N LYS A 295 16.58 0.43 16.03
CA LYS A 295 17.85 0.72 15.35
C LYS A 295 18.96 -0.22 15.83
N GLN A 296 19.08 -0.40 17.14
CA GLN A 296 20.04 -1.32 17.74
C GLN A 296 19.77 -2.77 17.32
N PHE A 297 18.53 -3.22 17.38
CA PHE A 297 18.18 -4.58 16.96
C PHE A 297 18.51 -4.84 15.47
N MET A 298 18.20 -3.88 14.59
CA MET A 298 18.49 -4.01 13.16
C MET A 298 19.99 -4.05 12.87
N ALA A 299 20.79 -3.24 13.57
CA ALA A 299 22.25 -3.25 13.44
C ALA A 299 22.86 -4.55 13.98
N ASP A 300 22.48 -4.98 15.18
CA ASP A 300 23.14 -6.09 15.88
C ASP A 300 22.73 -7.46 15.32
N LYS A 301 21.43 -7.66 15.06
CA LYS A 301 20.90 -8.98 14.66
C LYS A 301 20.79 -9.16 13.15
N LEU A 302 20.48 -8.09 12.43
CA LEU A 302 20.26 -8.13 10.99
C LEU A 302 21.37 -7.42 10.19
N LYS A 303 22.31 -6.71 10.84
CA LYS A 303 23.35 -5.94 10.13
C LYS A 303 22.76 -5.03 9.04
N LEU A 304 21.58 -4.47 9.30
CA LEU A 304 20.86 -3.57 8.37
C LEU A 304 20.87 -2.13 8.90
N GLU A 305 20.98 -1.17 8.00
CA GLU A 305 20.88 0.26 8.30
C GLU A 305 19.45 0.78 8.11
N LEU A 306 18.93 1.46 9.13
CA LEU A 306 17.69 2.25 9.02
C LEU A 306 17.95 3.56 8.27
N SER A 307 16.97 3.97 7.47
CA SER A 307 17.01 5.28 6.83
C SER A 307 16.63 6.38 7.83
N ASP A 308 17.61 7.06 8.40
CA ASP A 308 17.37 8.15 9.37
C ASP A 308 16.54 9.31 8.77
N GLU A 309 16.71 9.59 7.46
CA GLU A 309 15.95 10.64 6.73
C GLU A 309 14.46 10.32 6.58
N LYS A 310 14.12 9.03 6.47
CA LYS A 310 12.74 8.58 6.26
C LYS A 310 12.07 8.10 7.54
N THR A 311 12.86 7.82 8.58
CA THR A 311 12.33 7.38 9.88
C THR A 311 11.85 8.56 10.71
N LEU A 312 10.65 9.04 10.38
CA LEU A 312 10.05 10.22 11.00
C LEU A 312 9.07 9.83 12.10
N ILE A 313 9.16 10.54 13.24
CA ILE A 313 8.17 10.47 14.31
C ILE A 313 7.15 11.58 14.06
N THR A 314 5.96 11.20 13.62
CA THR A 314 4.87 12.13 13.29
C THR A 314 3.77 12.05 14.34
N HIS A 315 3.30 13.21 14.80
CA HIS A 315 2.11 13.25 15.66
C HIS A 315 0.90 12.84 14.83
N ALA A 316 -0.02 12.04 15.37
CA ALA A 316 -1.11 11.45 14.60
C ALA A 316 -2.14 12.44 14.05
N ARG A 317 -2.09 13.71 14.50
CA ARG A 317 -2.85 14.83 13.88
C ARG A 317 -2.23 15.33 12.57
N LYS A 318 -0.93 15.10 12.37
CA LYS A 318 -0.23 15.38 11.12
C LYS A 318 -0.34 14.17 10.20
N HIS A 319 -0.17 14.42 8.90
CA HIS A 319 -0.21 13.37 7.89
C HIS A 319 1.09 12.56 7.91
N ALA A 320 0.99 11.27 8.23
CA ALA A 320 2.05 10.28 8.03
C ALA A 320 1.92 9.67 6.63
N LYS A 321 3.02 9.44 5.91
CA LYS A 321 2.94 8.89 4.55
C LYS A 321 3.17 7.38 4.56
N PHE A 322 2.21 6.60 4.08
CA PHE A 322 2.34 5.15 3.99
C PHE A 322 1.70 4.61 2.71
N LEU A 323 2.46 3.86 1.91
CA LEU A 323 2.02 3.25 0.64
C LEU A 323 1.31 4.23 -0.32
N GLY A 324 1.69 5.51 -0.31
CA GLY A 324 1.10 6.55 -1.15
C GLY A 324 -0.19 7.18 -0.60
N TYR A 325 -0.57 6.87 0.65
CA TYR A 325 -1.66 7.52 1.37
C TYR A 325 -1.11 8.37 2.51
N ASP A 326 -1.86 9.42 2.80
CA ASP A 326 -1.68 10.19 4.02
C ASP A 326 -2.58 9.60 5.10
N VAL A 327 -1.95 9.06 6.14
CA VAL A 327 -2.59 8.43 7.29
C VAL A 327 -2.59 9.41 8.45
N PHE A 328 -3.77 9.69 9.01
CA PHE A 328 -3.90 10.51 10.21
C PHE A 328 -5.11 10.09 11.04
N THR A 329 -5.09 10.46 12.31
CA THR A 329 -6.21 10.28 13.24
C THR A 329 -7.14 11.48 13.12
N ALA A 330 -8.37 11.26 12.67
CA ALA A 330 -9.37 12.31 12.64
C ALA A 330 -9.86 12.63 14.06
N LYS A 331 -10.02 13.93 14.31
CA LYS A 331 -10.73 14.45 15.48
C LYS A 331 -11.87 15.31 14.95
N SER A 332 -13.07 14.75 14.97
CA SER A 332 -14.29 15.51 14.67
C SER A 332 -15.11 15.64 15.95
N ASN A 333 -15.55 16.87 16.21
CA ASN A 333 -16.55 17.16 17.23
C ASN A 333 -17.97 17.11 16.63
N ASP A 334 -18.10 16.75 15.35
CA ASP A 334 -19.39 16.72 14.65
C ASP A 334 -20.24 15.59 15.21
N ALA A 335 -21.35 16.01 15.81
CA ALA A 335 -22.29 15.10 16.42
C ALA A 335 -23.27 14.60 15.36
N ARG A 336 -23.28 13.28 15.13
CA ARG A 336 -24.26 12.62 14.28
C ARG A 336 -25.23 11.82 15.14
N ARG A 337 -26.50 11.80 14.77
CA ARG A 337 -27.47 10.91 15.41
C ARG A 337 -27.22 9.49 14.93
N ASP A 338 -27.09 8.57 15.88
CA ASP A 338 -27.08 7.13 15.62
C ASP A 338 -28.48 6.66 15.17
N ASN A 339 -28.59 5.42 14.68
CA ASN A 339 -29.88 4.82 14.28
C ASN A 339 -30.92 4.83 15.41
N ASN A 340 -30.45 4.85 16.66
CA ASN A 340 -31.27 4.93 17.88
C ASN A 340 -31.58 6.39 18.31
N GLY A 341 -31.29 7.39 17.48
CA GLY A 341 -31.57 8.82 17.74
C GLY A 341 -30.60 9.51 18.72
N HIS A 342 -29.64 8.78 19.30
CA HIS A 342 -28.63 9.34 20.21
C HIS A 342 -27.61 10.20 19.46
N LEU A 343 -27.31 11.40 19.95
CA LEU A 343 -26.18 12.21 19.48
C LEU A 343 -24.86 11.56 19.90
N THR A 344 -24.12 11.09 18.91
CA THR A 344 -22.78 10.50 19.07
C THR A 344 -21.75 11.35 18.32
N ARG A 345 -20.51 11.44 18.81
CA ARG A 345 -19.44 12.03 18.00
C ARG A 345 -19.07 11.07 16.89
N SER A 346 -19.20 11.52 15.65
CA SER A 346 -18.79 10.73 14.50
C SER A 346 -17.27 10.82 14.31
N LEU A 347 -16.62 9.69 14.01
CA LEU A 347 -15.19 9.60 13.63
C LEU A 347 -14.14 9.99 14.68
N ASP A 348 -14.51 10.17 15.95
CA ASP A 348 -13.55 10.53 17.01
C ASP A 348 -12.46 9.45 17.17
N HIS A 349 -11.18 9.86 17.04
CA HIS A 349 -9.99 9.01 17.14
C HIS A 349 -9.89 7.85 16.13
N LYS A 350 -10.64 7.91 15.02
CA LYS A 350 -10.54 6.94 13.93
C LYS A 350 -9.45 7.31 12.94
N ILE A 351 -8.82 6.29 12.38
CA ILE A 351 -7.83 6.47 11.32
C ILE A 351 -8.53 6.78 10.00
N VAL A 352 -8.05 7.82 9.33
CA VAL A 352 -8.52 8.25 8.02
C VAL A 352 -7.36 8.13 7.03
N LEU A 353 -7.67 7.58 5.86
CA LEU A 353 -6.76 7.51 4.72
C LEU A 353 -7.13 8.60 3.73
N TYR A 354 -6.15 9.43 3.37
CA TYR A 354 -6.32 10.50 2.40
C TYR A 354 -5.43 10.31 1.18
N VAL A 355 -5.97 10.67 0.02
CA VAL A 355 -5.19 10.91 -1.20
C VAL A 355 -4.91 12.40 -1.31
N THR A 356 -3.64 12.77 -1.42
CA THR A 356 -3.26 14.18 -1.55
C THR A 356 -3.41 14.68 -2.98
N THR A 357 -3.67 15.98 -3.11
CA THR A 357 -3.59 16.66 -4.40
C THR A 357 -2.20 16.53 -5.02
N GLU A 358 -1.13 16.44 -4.22
CA GLU A 358 0.23 16.16 -4.71
C GLU A 358 0.34 14.80 -5.41
N THR A 359 -0.22 13.74 -4.82
CA THR A 359 -0.20 12.40 -5.45
C THR A 359 -0.95 12.39 -6.78
N MET A 360 -2.09 13.07 -6.87
CA MET A 360 -2.82 13.26 -8.12
C MET A 360 -2.01 14.08 -9.13
N ARG A 361 -1.42 15.20 -8.70
CA ARG A 361 -0.59 16.07 -9.53
C ARG A 361 0.56 15.28 -10.16
N LYS A 362 1.30 14.52 -9.36
CA LYS A 362 2.40 13.66 -9.83
C LYS A 362 1.92 12.65 -10.86
N LYS A 363 0.76 12.03 -10.63
CA LYS A 363 0.18 11.04 -11.55
C LYS A 363 -0.31 11.66 -12.87
N LEU A 364 -1.00 12.81 -12.81
CA LEU A 364 -1.47 13.51 -14.00
C LEU A 364 -0.32 14.05 -14.86
N LEU A 365 0.78 14.47 -14.24
CA LEU A 365 2.01 14.85 -14.94
C LEU A 365 2.73 13.64 -15.56
N GLU A 366 2.80 12.51 -14.83
CA GLU A 366 3.34 11.24 -15.34
C GLU A 366 2.61 10.77 -16.60
N TYR A 367 1.30 11.01 -16.68
CA TYR A 367 0.47 10.69 -17.84
C TYR A 367 0.44 11.78 -18.92
N ASP A 368 1.14 12.90 -18.74
CA ASP A 368 1.08 14.10 -19.63
C ASP A 368 -0.36 14.62 -19.88
N ALA A 369 -1.26 14.41 -18.91
CA ALA A 369 -2.68 14.74 -19.03
C ALA A 369 -3.02 16.16 -18.55
N VAL A 370 -2.08 16.86 -17.90
CA VAL A 370 -2.31 18.18 -17.30
C VAL A 370 -1.18 19.17 -17.62
N LYS A 371 -1.57 20.43 -17.84
CA LYS A 371 -0.69 21.59 -17.85
C LYS A 371 -1.02 22.45 -16.65
N ILE A 372 -0.04 22.67 -15.78
CA ILE A 372 -0.20 23.52 -14.61
C ILE A 372 0.07 24.96 -15.05
N VAL A 373 -0.93 25.84 -14.88
CA VAL A 373 -0.83 27.26 -15.22
C VAL A 373 -1.07 28.06 -13.94
N LYS A 374 -0.19 29.01 -13.63
CA LYS A 374 -0.44 29.97 -12.55
C LYS A 374 -1.36 31.07 -13.08
N GLN A 375 -2.56 31.18 -12.52
CA GLN A 375 -3.48 32.30 -12.78
C GLN A 375 -3.74 33.00 -11.44
N ASN A 376 -3.50 34.31 -11.38
CA ASN A 376 -3.70 35.14 -10.18
C ASN A 376 -3.01 34.56 -8.92
N GLY A 377 -1.75 34.10 -9.06
CA GLY A 377 -0.98 33.50 -7.96
C GLY A 377 -1.42 32.10 -7.52
N LYS A 378 -2.51 31.54 -8.06
CA LYS A 378 -3.00 30.19 -7.74
C LYS A 378 -2.68 29.20 -8.86
N GLU A 379 -2.34 27.96 -8.47
CA GLU A 379 -2.11 26.87 -9.42
C GLU A 379 -3.43 26.35 -9.97
N VAL A 380 -3.67 26.53 -11.28
CA VAL A 380 -4.86 26.00 -11.98
C VAL A 380 -4.44 24.84 -12.88
N TRP A 381 -5.11 23.71 -12.72
CA TRP A 381 -4.82 22.48 -13.45
C TRP A 381 -5.66 22.44 -14.73
N LYS A 382 -5.03 22.66 -15.88
CA LYS A 382 -5.72 22.63 -17.18
C LYS A 382 -5.45 21.30 -17.88
N PRO A 383 -6.48 20.56 -18.34
CA PRO A 383 -6.29 19.33 -19.09
C PRO A 383 -5.46 19.58 -20.36
N LYS A 384 -4.55 18.67 -20.70
CA LYS A 384 -3.70 18.73 -21.90
C LYS A 384 -3.98 17.51 -22.77
N GLY A 385 -4.13 17.69 -24.08
CA GLY A 385 -4.26 16.56 -25.01
C GLY A 385 -2.89 15.89 -25.20
N ARG A 386 -2.89 14.56 -25.28
CA ARG A 386 -1.67 13.76 -25.41
C ARG A 386 -1.30 13.58 -26.87
N SER A 387 -0.32 14.34 -27.35
CA SER A 387 0.06 14.36 -28.76
C SER A 387 0.59 13.02 -29.27
N TYR A 388 1.29 12.26 -28.43
CA TYR A 388 1.85 10.96 -28.79
C TYR A 388 0.78 9.90 -29.14
N MET A 389 -0.45 10.08 -28.64
CA MET A 389 -1.57 9.17 -28.91
C MET A 389 -2.29 9.46 -30.23
N ARG A 390 -1.91 10.52 -30.97
CA ARG A 390 -2.61 10.95 -32.18
C ARG A 390 -2.64 9.85 -33.26
N CYS A 391 -1.60 9.03 -33.31
CA CYS A 391 -1.42 7.98 -34.32
C CYS A 391 -2.04 6.63 -33.91
N LEU A 392 -2.51 6.48 -32.66
CA LEU A 392 -3.12 5.25 -32.16
C LEU A 392 -4.55 5.09 -32.65
N ASP A 393 -5.06 3.86 -32.66
CA ASP A 393 -6.47 3.61 -32.97
C ASP A 393 -7.40 4.20 -31.89
N ASP A 394 -8.61 4.61 -32.29
CA ASP A 394 -9.61 5.17 -31.39
C ASP A 394 -9.91 4.22 -30.21
N LEU A 395 -9.95 2.91 -30.47
CA LEU A 395 -10.20 1.91 -29.43
C LEU A 395 -9.04 1.72 -28.47
N GLU A 396 -7.81 1.95 -28.93
CA GLU A 396 -6.60 1.91 -28.11
C GLU A 396 -6.52 3.13 -27.21
N ILE A 397 -6.81 4.32 -27.75
CA ILE A 397 -6.84 5.57 -26.98
C ILE A 397 -7.82 5.44 -25.81
N ILE A 398 -9.07 5.06 -26.08
CA ILE A 398 -10.08 4.93 -25.00
C ILE A 398 -9.71 3.83 -24.00
N SER A 399 -9.13 2.71 -24.47
CA SER A 399 -8.71 1.61 -23.60
C SER A 399 -7.58 2.04 -22.67
N GLN A 400 -6.61 2.81 -23.17
CA GLN A 400 -5.50 3.30 -22.36
C GLN A 400 -5.98 4.27 -21.28
N TYR A 401 -6.82 5.26 -21.64
CA TYR A 401 -7.40 6.18 -20.66
C TYR A 401 -8.23 5.44 -19.60
N ASN A 402 -9.06 4.48 -20.02
CA ASN A 402 -9.85 3.66 -19.09
C ASN A 402 -8.95 2.84 -18.17
N ALA A 403 -7.88 2.21 -18.68
CA ALA A 403 -6.95 1.42 -17.87
C ALA A 403 -6.23 2.29 -16.81
N GLU A 404 -5.83 3.51 -17.16
CA GLU A 404 -5.20 4.45 -16.23
C GLU A 404 -6.15 4.92 -15.13
N ILE A 405 -7.38 5.30 -15.48
CA ILE A 405 -8.42 5.70 -14.53
C ILE A 405 -8.77 4.54 -13.61
N MET A 406 -8.99 3.36 -14.18
CA MET A 406 -9.31 2.15 -13.43
C MET A 406 -8.18 1.74 -12.50
N GLY A 407 -6.93 1.81 -12.95
CA GLY A 407 -5.75 1.53 -12.13
C GLY A 407 -5.64 2.48 -10.94
N PHE A 408 -5.80 3.79 -11.19
CA PHE A 408 -5.77 4.81 -10.15
C PHE A 408 -6.92 4.62 -9.14
N TYR A 409 -8.15 4.48 -9.62
CA TYR A 409 -9.31 4.27 -8.77
C TYR A 409 -9.20 2.96 -7.99
N ASN A 410 -8.84 1.85 -8.63
CA ASN A 410 -8.76 0.56 -7.95
C ASN A 410 -7.79 0.64 -6.78
N TYR A 411 -6.61 1.26 -6.96
CA TYR A 411 -5.66 1.48 -5.87
C TYR A 411 -6.29 2.37 -4.79
N TYR A 412 -6.68 3.60 -5.13
CA TYR A 412 -7.10 4.65 -4.18
C TYR A 412 -8.53 4.55 -3.64
N SER A 413 -9.31 3.55 -4.06
CA SER A 413 -10.73 3.37 -3.70
C SER A 413 -11.02 3.22 -2.19
N ILE A 414 -10.02 2.88 -1.37
CA ILE A 414 -10.15 2.75 0.09
C ILE A 414 -10.15 4.11 0.81
N ALA A 415 -9.65 5.16 0.17
CA ALA A 415 -9.49 6.47 0.77
C ALA A 415 -10.83 7.06 1.24
N ASN A 416 -10.82 7.71 2.39
CA ASN A 416 -12.00 8.35 2.95
C ASN A 416 -12.46 9.56 2.12
N ASN A 417 -11.53 10.19 1.40
CA ASN A 417 -11.78 11.28 0.47
C ASN A 417 -11.97 10.79 -0.98
N SER A 418 -12.64 9.66 -1.20
CA SER A 418 -12.87 9.12 -2.54
C SER A 418 -13.50 10.11 -3.54
N PRO A 419 -14.35 11.09 -3.15
CA PRO A 419 -14.86 12.11 -4.09
C PRO A 419 -13.75 12.97 -4.72
N VAL A 420 -12.56 13.04 -4.13
CA VAL A 420 -11.42 13.73 -4.73
C VAL A 420 -11.01 13.06 -6.05
N ILE A 421 -11.28 11.76 -6.22
CA ILE A 421 -11.04 11.03 -7.47
C ILE A 421 -11.94 11.55 -8.61
N ASP A 422 -13.12 12.10 -8.32
CA ASP A 422 -13.99 12.71 -9.34
C ASP A 422 -13.26 13.87 -10.04
N SER A 423 -12.52 14.69 -9.28
CA SER A 423 -11.72 15.77 -9.86
C SER A 423 -10.58 15.26 -10.75
N PHE A 424 -9.96 14.13 -10.40
CA PHE A 424 -8.97 13.46 -11.24
C PHE A 424 -9.61 12.93 -12.54
N TYR A 425 -10.77 12.29 -12.41
CA TYR A 425 -11.54 11.76 -13.52
C TYR A 425 -11.92 12.84 -14.52
N HIS A 426 -12.45 13.98 -14.05
CA HIS A 426 -12.81 15.09 -14.93
C HIS A 426 -11.60 15.61 -15.72
N ILE A 427 -10.42 15.72 -15.09
CA ILE A 427 -9.21 16.15 -15.81
C ILE A 427 -8.85 15.15 -16.91
N MET A 428 -8.94 13.85 -16.63
CA MET A 428 -8.65 12.79 -17.59
C MET A 428 -9.68 12.74 -18.73
N GLU A 429 -10.96 12.93 -18.42
CA GLU A 429 -12.07 13.02 -19.40
C GLU A 429 -11.82 14.18 -20.38
N TYR A 430 -11.52 15.38 -19.86
CA TYR A 430 -11.23 16.53 -20.72
C TYR A 430 -9.89 16.43 -21.46
N SER A 431 -8.90 15.73 -20.89
CA SER A 431 -7.64 15.37 -21.57
C SER A 431 -7.91 14.47 -22.77
N MET A 432 -8.76 13.47 -22.61
CA MET A 432 -9.19 12.57 -23.67
C MET A 432 -9.89 13.34 -24.79
N TYR A 433 -10.86 14.21 -24.48
CA TYR A 433 -11.53 15.03 -25.49
C TYR A 433 -10.57 15.89 -26.30
N LYS A 434 -9.53 16.45 -25.66
CA LYS A 434 -8.49 17.21 -26.35
C LYS A 434 -7.61 16.33 -27.24
N THR A 435 -7.38 15.08 -26.85
CA THR A 435 -6.61 14.11 -27.63
C THR A 435 -7.34 13.75 -28.92
N TYR A 436 -8.64 13.43 -28.85
CA TYR A 436 -9.47 13.20 -30.03
C TYR A 436 -9.63 14.45 -30.90
N ALA A 437 -9.82 15.62 -30.28
CA ALA A 437 -9.89 16.88 -30.99
C ALA A 437 -8.61 17.15 -31.80
N ALA A 438 -7.44 16.84 -31.23
CA ALA A 438 -6.15 16.95 -31.93
C ALA A 438 -5.96 15.89 -33.01
N LYS A 439 -6.48 14.66 -32.84
CA LYS A 439 -6.44 13.59 -33.85
C LYS A 439 -7.26 13.93 -35.09
N TYR A 440 -8.48 14.42 -34.89
CA TYR A 440 -9.39 14.76 -35.98
C TYR A 440 -9.31 16.23 -36.42
N THR A 441 -8.37 17.01 -35.87
CA THR A 441 -8.22 18.45 -36.15
C THR A 441 -9.56 19.21 -36.01
N THR A 442 -10.30 18.90 -34.94
CA THR A 442 -11.62 19.47 -34.66
C THR A 442 -11.67 20.11 -33.28
N SER A 443 -12.77 20.79 -32.95
CA SER A 443 -12.99 21.29 -31.60
C SER A 443 -13.49 20.17 -30.67
N LYS A 444 -13.13 20.25 -29.38
CA LYS A 444 -13.63 19.33 -28.34
C LYS A 444 -15.17 19.24 -28.33
N LYS A 445 -15.87 20.34 -28.64
CA LYS A 445 -17.34 20.38 -28.68
C LYS A 445 -17.90 19.46 -29.77
N LYS A 446 -17.30 19.47 -30.97
CA LYS A 446 -17.70 18.60 -32.09
C LYS A 446 -17.46 17.13 -31.77
N ILE A 447 -16.34 16.80 -31.12
CA ILE A 447 -16.04 15.44 -30.67
C ILE A 447 -17.06 14.95 -29.63
N ILE A 448 -17.37 15.78 -28.63
CA ILE A 448 -18.38 15.45 -27.61
C ILE A 448 -19.74 15.20 -28.30
N ALA A 449 -20.18 16.07 -29.20
CA ALA A 449 -21.44 15.89 -29.91
C ALA A 449 -21.48 14.61 -30.76
N LYS A 450 -20.35 14.21 -31.36
CA LYS A 450 -20.26 13.02 -32.22
C LYS A 450 -20.28 11.69 -31.45
N TYR A 451 -19.57 11.61 -30.34
CA TYR A 451 -19.31 10.33 -29.65
C TYR A 451 -19.99 10.21 -28.28
N LYS A 452 -20.52 11.29 -27.69
CA LYS A 452 -21.27 11.23 -26.44
C LYS A 452 -22.71 10.83 -26.72
N LYS A 453 -23.10 9.62 -26.31
CA LYS A 453 -24.48 9.11 -26.40
C LYS A 453 -24.97 8.81 -24.98
N ASN A 454 -26.19 9.25 -24.64
CA ASN A 454 -26.80 9.06 -23.31
C ASN A 454 -25.93 9.53 -22.12
N GLY A 455 -25.14 10.58 -22.32
CA GLY A 455 -24.24 11.09 -21.27
C GLY A 455 -22.88 10.39 -21.17
N VAL A 456 -22.64 9.31 -21.92
CA VAL A 456 -21.40 8.53 -21.89
C VAL A 456 -20.66 8.65 -23.24
N PHE A 457 -19.34 8.81 -23.20
CA PHE A 457 -18.52 8.81 -24.41
C PHE A 457 -18.32 7.37 -24.91
N SER A 458 -18.78 7.07 -26.12
CA SER A 458 -18.80 5.70 -26.66
C SER A 458 -18.28 5.66 -28.09
N ILE A 459 -17.42 4.68 -28.38
CA ILE A 459 -16.85 4.45 -29.71
C ILE A 459 -17.41 3.13 -30.24
N PRO A 460 -18.17 3.14 -31.35
CA PRO A 460 -18.65 1.92 -31.98
C PRO A 460 -17.48 1.20 -32.67
N TYR A 461 -17.47 -0.12 -32.60
CA TYR A 461 -16.55 -0.99 -33.33
C TYR A 461 -17.20 -2.32 -33.69
N THR A 462 -16.77 -2.90 -34.81
CA THR A 462 -17.24 -4.21 -35.24
C THR A 462 -16.38 -5.29 -34.61
N ASN A 463 -17.00 -6.22 -33.88
CA ASN A 463 -16.30 -7.35 -33.29
C ASN A 463 -15.90 -8.38 -34.37
N LYS A 464 -14.99 -9.31 -34.06
CA LYS A 464 -14.56 -10.39 -34.99
C LYS A 464 -15.71 -11.26 -35.51
N LYS A 465 -16.87 -11.21 -34.85
CA LYS A 465 -18.11 -11.92 -35.20
C LYS A 465 -19.12 -11.08 -36.00
N GLY A 466 -18.75 -9.88 -36.45
CA GLY A 466 -19.60 -9.00 -37.27
C GLY A 466 -20.62 -8.13 -36.51
N TYR A 467 -20.72 -8.26 -35.18
CA TYR A 467 -21.61 -7.43 -34.37
C TYR A 467 -21.02 -6.04 -34.07
N GLU A 468 -21.83 -4.99 -34.19
CA GLU A 468 -21.49 -3.65 -33.68
C GLU A 468 -21.53 -3.63 -32.15
N VAL A 469 -20.37 -3.50 -31.53
CA VAL A 469 -20.19 -3.34 -30.09
C VAL A 469 -19.73 -1.92 -29.82
N LYS A 470 -20.03 -1.37 -28.65
CA LYS A 470 -19.54 -0.04 -28.24
C LYS A 470 -18.54 -0.21 -27.11
N ARG A 471 -17.44 0.53 -27.20
CA ARG A 471 -16.51 0.70 -26.08
C ARG A 471 -16.80 2.03 -25.43
N GLU A 472 -17.17 1.98 -24.16
CA GLU A 472 -17.54 3.16 -23.38
C GLU A 472 -16.37 3.65 -22.54
N PHE A 473 -16.33 4.96 -22.33
CA PHE A 473 -15.47 5.58 -21.33
C PHE A 473 -15.99 5.24 -19.93
N TYR A 474 -15.09 5.09 -18.96
CA TYR A 474 -15.45 4.65 -17.62
C TYR A 474 -16.48 5.57 -16.93
N ASP A 475 -17.67 5.05 -16.59
CA ASP A 475 -18.75 5.81 -15.93
C ASP A 475 -19.32 5.10 -14.68
N LYS A 476 -18.63 4.09 -14.13
CA LYS A 476 -19.17 3.28 -13.01
C LYS A 476 -19.11 3.98 -11.63
N GLY A 477 -18.78 5.28 -11.61
CA GLY A 477 -18.62 6.10 -10.40
C GLY A 477 -17.41 5.75 -9.54
N PHE A 478 -17.15 6.57 -8.52
CA PHE A 478 -15.96 6.49 -7.66
C PHE A 478 -16.32 6.29 -6.17
N LYS A 479 -17.29 5.42 -5.90
CA LYS A 479 -17.71 5.12 -4.52
C LYS A 479 -16.60 4.43 -3.73
N ARG A 480 -16.40 4.85 -2.49
CA ARG A 480 -15.43 4.23 -1.58
C ARG A 480 -15.73 2.74 -1.39
N LYS A 481 -14.71 1.90 -1.49
CA LYS A 481 -14.80 0.47 -1.16
C LYS A 481 -14.50 0.28 0.33
N GLU A 482 -15.54 0.12 1.15
CA GLU A 482 -15.40 0.02 2.61
C GLU A 482 -14.86 -1.33 3.10
N ASN A 483 -14.97 -2.38 2.28
CA ASN A 483 -14.61 -3.75 2.66
C ASN A 483 -13.67 -4.39 1.63
N TYR A 484 -12.37 -4.24 1.82
CA TYR A 484 -11.45 -5.33 1.50
C TYR A 484 -11.61 -6.37 2.61
N ARG A 485 -12.69 -7.14 2.53
CA ARG A 485 -12.69 -8.47 3.15
C ARG A 485 -11.66 -9.25 2.35
N THR A 486 -10.61 -9.71 3.01
CA THR A 486 -9.99 -10.97 2.58
C THR A 486 -11.14 -11.94 2.43
N ALA A 487 -11.47 -12.32 1.19
CA ALA A 487 -12.12 -13.60 0.99
C ALA A 487 -11.17 -14.60 1.66
N ILE A 488 -11.62 -15.15 2.79
CA ILE A 488 -10.92 -16.19 3.53
C ILE A 488 -10.92 -17.44 2.67
#